data_AF-G3H937-F1
#
_entry.id   AF-G3H937-F1
#
_cell.length_a   1.000
_cell.length_b   1.000
_cell.length_c   1.000
_cell.angle_alpha   90.00
_cell.angle_beta   90.00
_cell.angle_gamma   90.00
#
_symmetry.space_group_name_H-M   'P 1'
#
loop_
_entity.id
_entity.type
_entity.pdbx_description
1 polymer ?
#
loop_
_entity_poly.entity_id
_entity_poly.type
_entity_poly.pdbx_seq_one_letter_code
_entity_poly.pdbx_strand_id
1 'polypeptide(L)'
;MEISSHQSHLLQQLNEQRRQDVFCDCSILVEGKVFKAHRNVLFASSGYFKMLLSQSSKETSQPATATFQAFSPDTFTVILDFVYSGKLSLTGQNVIEVMSAASFLQMTDVISVCKTFIKSSLDISEKEKDRYFSLSDKDTSSNGVERPSFYNSSWQEESSSPRSHLSPDQGPSIASGKLWNKYNYHAASQRNTQQALANEQRKDDIKKTKHLKLSQPSEVVHLKSGKGEARTSNASNNVSQPEEQVQIDAEVDSAPPTGYQYGQGSDTTSRSFPDPSGECNPDLRLRGHQKEGYGLSWNPNLSGHLLSASDDHTICLWDISAVPKEGKVVDAKTIFTGHTAVVEDVSWHLLHESLFGSVADDQKLMIWDTRSNNTSKPSHSVDAHTAEVNCLSFNPYSEFILATGSADKTVALWDLRNLKLKLHSFESHKDEIFQVQWSPHNETILASSGTDRRLNVWDLSKIGEEQSPEDAEDGPPELLFIHGGHTAKISDFSWNPNEPWVICSVSEDNIMQVWQMVSVRPLFRGQ
;
A
#
# COMPACT_ATOMS: atom_id res chain seq x y z
N MET A 1 16.63 -21.16 -5.74
CA MET A 1 16.19 -19.84 -5.24
C MET A 1 15.08 -19.41 -6.17
N GLU A 2 13.85 -19.73 -5.82
CA GLU A 2 12.69 -19.38 -6.63
C GLU A 2 12.25 -17.97 -6.26
N ILE A 3 12.25 -17.09 -7.24
CA ILE A 3 11.76 -15.72 -7.10
C ILE A 3 10.26 -15.76 -7.33
N SER A 4 9.47 -15.09 -6.48
CA SER A 4 8.02 -15.11 -6.58
C SER A 4 7.54 -14.60 -7.94
N SER A 5 6.48 -15.21 -8.46
CA SER A 5 5.96 -14.95 -9.81
C SER A 5 5.70 -13.46 -10.07
N HIS A 6 5.21 -12.75 -9.07
CA HIS A 6 4.94 -11.32 -9.11
C HIS A 6 6.19 -10.47 -9.43
N GLN A 7 7.34 -10.72 -8.79
CA GLN A 7 8.56 -9.96 -9.05
C GLN A 7 9.08 -10.20 -10.48
N SER A 8 8.95 -11.44 -10.99
CA SER A 8 9.35 -11.74 -12.37
C SER A 8 8.45 -11.02 -13.40
N HIS A 9 7.16 -10.87 -13.10
CA HIS A 9 6.22 -10.15 -13.95
C HIS A 9 6.46 -8.63 -13.92
N LEU A 10 6.72 -8.04 -12.74
CA LEU A 10 7.07 -6.62 -12.62
C LEU A 10 8.36 -6.28 -13.38
N LEU A 11 9.41 -7.09 -13.26
CA LEU A 11 10.64 -6.92 -14.03
C LEU A 11 10.39 -7.03 -15.54
N GLN A 12 9.53 -7.96 -15.97
CA GLN A 12 9.12 -8.09 -17.37
C GLN A 12 8.40 -6.82 -17.89
N GLN A 13 7.48 -6.25 -17.10
CA GLN A 13 6.79 -5.01 -17.46
C GLN A 13 7.76 -3.81 -17.56
N LEU A 14 8.65 -3.65 -16.58
CA LEU A 14 9.69 -2.61 -16.58
C LEU A 14 10.66 -2.77 -17.76
N ASN A 15 10.95 -4.00 -18.18
CA ASN A 15 11.81 -4.30 -19.33
C ASN A 15 11.13 -3.91 -20.65
N GLU A 16 9.82 -4.15 -20.76
CA GLU A 16 9.03 -3.76 -21.92
C GLU A 16 8.87 -2.23 -22.00
N GLN A 17 8.60 -1.55 -20.89
CA GLN A 17 8.63 -0.08 -20.81
C GLN A 17 9.98 0.49 -21.27
N ARG A 18 11.09 -0.08 -20.79
CA ARG A 18 12.45 0.29 -21.22
C ARG A 18 12.64 0.13 -22.73
N ARG A 19 12.16 -0.97 -23.31
CA ARG A 19 12.27 -1.25 -24.76
C ARG A 19 11.42 -0.33 -25.63
N GLN A 20 10.38 0.26 -25.06
CA GLN A 20 9.50 1.24 -25.70
C GLN A 20 9.92 2.69 -25.37
N ASP A 21 11.07 2.91 -24.72
CA ASP A 21 11.57 4.20 -24.21
C ASP A 21 10.61 4.93 -23.23
N VAL A 22 9.64 4.22 -22.68
CA VAL A 22 8.62 4.76 -21.75
C VAL A 22 9.22 4.95 -20.35
N PHE A 23 8.90 6.08 -19.70
CA PHE A 23 9.33 6.49 -18.35
C PHE A 23 10.85 6.42 -18.05
N CYS A 24 11.71 6.29 -19.07
CA CYS A 24 13.16 6.20 -18.89
C CYS A 24 13.81 7.58 -18.66
N ASP A 25 13.91 7.97 -17.39
CA ASP A 25 14.51 9.22 -16.90
C ASP A 25 16.06 9.20 -16.84
N CYS A 26 16.71 8.08 -17.19
CA CYS A 26 18.16 7.95 -17.25
C CYS A 26 18.64 7.54 -18.66
N SER A 27 19.76 8.12 -19.10
CA SER A 27 20.45 7.76 -20.33
C SER A 27 21.93 7.44 -20.04
N ILE A 28 22.36 6.24 -20.40
CA ILE A 28 23.74 5.77 -20.21
C ILE A 28 24.41 5.68 -21.58
N LEU A 29 25.46 6.45 -21.81
CA LEU A 29 26.40 6.24 -22.91
C LEU A 29 27.40 5.15 -22.53
N VAL A 30 27.59 4.16 -23.39
CA VAL A 30 28.73 3.23 -23.34
C VAL A 30 29.40 3.25 -24.70
N GLU A 31 30.65 3.70 -24.76
CA GLU A 31 31.43 3.84 -26.01
C GLU A 31 30.65 4.57 -27.15
N GLY A 32 29.76 5.50 -26.78
CA GLY A 32 28.92 6.28 -27.70
C GLY A 32 27.53 5.67 -28.02
N LYS A 33 27.27 4.41 -27.68
CA LYS A 33 25.92 3.80 -27.77
C LYS A 33 25.08 4.25 -26.57
N VAL A 34 23.87 4.75 -26.83
CA VAL A 34 22.93 5.20 -25.79
C VAL A 34 22.05 4.04 -25.31
N PHE A 35 21.90 3.91 -24.00
CA PHE A 35 21.00 2.99 -23.32
C PHE A 35 20.04 3.78 -22.42
N LYS A 36 18.74 3.74 -22.71
CA LYS A 36 17.73 4.31 -21.82
C LYS A 36 17.37 3.32 -20.72
N ALA A 37 17.04 3.85 -19.54
CA ALA A 37 16.61 3.08 -18.37
C ALA A 37 15.87 3.96 -17.37
N HIS A 38 15.09 3.33 -16.49
CA HIS A 38 14.55 3.93 -15.28
C HIS A 38 15.66 4.06 -14.21
N ARG A 39 15.87 5.26 -13.69
CA ARG A 39 16.87 5.59 -12.66
C ARG A 39 16.67 4.80 -11.37
N ASN A 40 15.42 4.59 -10.94
CA ASN A 40 15.10 3.83 -9.73
C ASN A 40 15.50 2.36 -9.82
N VAL A 41 15.38 1.75 -11.00
CA VAL A 41 15.82 0.36 -11.24
C VAL A 41 17.35 0.26 -11.17
N LEU A 42 18.06 1.25 -11.75
CA LEU A 42 19.52 1.34 -11.65
C LEU A 42 20.00 1.58 -10.20
N PHE A 43 19.33 2.48 -9.46
CA PHE A 43 19.57 2.76 -8.04
C PHE A 43 19.39 1.53 -7.15
N ALA A 44 18.39 0.67 -7.43
CA ALA A 44 18.22 -0.59 -6.73
C ALA A 44 19.31 -1.62 -7.10
N SER A 45 19.79 -1.62 -8.35
CA SER A 45 20.76 -2.62 -8.83
C SER A 45 22.22 -2.39 -8.40
N SER A 46 22.61 -1.15 -8.04
CA SER A 46 23.96 -0.89 -7.56
C SER A 46 24.11 0.42 -6.77
N GLY A 47 24.88 0.36 -5.68
CA GLY A 47 25.38 1.53 -4.97
C GLY A 47 26.24 2.46 -5.82
N TYR A 48 26.91 1.96 -6.86
CA TYR A 48 27.66 2.79 -7.81
C TYR A 48 26.73 3.63 -8.69
N PHE A 49 25.63 3.06 -9.21
CA PHE A 49 24.61 3.85 -9.91
C PHE A 49 23.94 4.85 -8.98
N LYS A 50 23.69 4.46 -7.71
CA LYS A 50 23.17 5.35 -6.67
C LYS A 50 24.09 6.54 -6.39
N MET A 51 25.40 6.33 -6.34
CA MET A 51 26.40 7.40 -6.23
C MET A 51 26.45 8.28 -7.49
N LEU A 52 26.39 7.69 -8.68
CA LEU A 52 26.56 8.41 -9.94
C LEU A 52 25.36 9.31 -10.28
N LEU A 53 24.14 8.77 -10.26
CA LEU A 53 22.92 9.48 -10.69
C LEU A 53 22.24 10.26 -9.55
N SER A 54 22.88 10.36 -8.37
CA SER A 54 22.47 11.31 -7.32
C SER A 54 23.16 12.67 -7.47
N GLN A 55 24.36 12.74 -8.06
CA GLN A 55 25.07 14.00 -8.29
C GLN A 55 24.42 14.88 -9.39
N SER A 56 23.65 14.27 -10.29
CA SER A 56 23.02 14.93 -11.45
C SER A 56 21.65 15.57 -11.18
N SER A 57 21.12 15.52 -9.95
CA SER A 57 19.72 15.84 -9.68
C SER A 57 19.38 17.34 -9.49
N LYS A 58 20.07 18.24 -10.19
CA LYS A 58 19.91 19.71 -9.99
C LYS A 58 19.06 20.43 -11.03
N GLU A 59 18.70 19.79 -12.14
CA GLU A 59 17.83 20.35 -13.17
C GLU A 59 16.74 19.35 -13.56
N THR A 60 15.49 19.64 -13.18
CA THR A 60 14.35 18.68 -13.18
C THR A 60 13.74 18.40 -14.57
N SER A 61 14.46 18.70 -15.66
CA SER A 61 13.91 18.70 -17.02
C SER A 61 14.76 17.96 -18.07
N GLN A 62 15.91 17.38 -17.70
CA GLN A 62 16.71 16.54 -18.60
C GLN A 62 17.00 15.17 -17.99
N PRO A 63 17.06 14.10 -18.81
CA PRO A 63 17.35 12.75 -18.31
C PRO A 63 18.78 12.67 -17.76
N ALA A 64 18.92 12.01 -16.61
CA ALA A 64 20.20 11.85 -15.93
C ALA A 64 21.19 11.11 -16.86
N THR A 65 22.25 11.79 -17.28
CA THR A 65 23.19 11.26 -18.29
C THR A 65 24.49 10.80 -17.65
N ALA A 66 24.84 9.53 -17.86
CA ALA A 66 26.09 8.90 -17.43
C ALA A 66 26.90 8.41 -18.63
N THR A 67 28.22 8.32 -18.52
CA THR A 67 29.11 7.85 -19.61
C THR A 67 30.14 6.86 -19.11
N PHE A 68 30.26 5.72 -19.80
CA PHE A 68 31.25 4.67 -19.55
C PHE A 68 32.14 4.41 -20.77
N GLN A 69 33.41 4.12 -20.48
CA GLN A 69 34.48 3.82 -21.44
C GLN A 69 35.35 2.65 -20.93
N ALA A 70 34.80 1.82 -20.04
CA ALA A 70 35.53 0.79 -19.27
C ALA A 70 35.14 -0.65 -19.66
N PHE A 71 34.12 -0.81 -20.50
CA PHE A 71 33.57 -2.08 -20.97
C PHE A 71 32.75 -1.81 -22.24
N SER A 72 32.63 -2.83 -23.09
CA SER A 72 31.91 -2.73 -24.36
C SER A 72 30.40 -2.51 -24.17
N PRO A 73 29.69 -1.96 -25.18
CA PRO A 73 28.24 -1.80 -25.12
C PRO A 73 27.50 -3.13 -25.09
N ASP A 74 28.07 -4.20 -25.62
CA ASP A 74 27.44 -5.52 -25.63
C ASP A 74 27.58 -6.19 -24.25
N THR A 75 28.74 -6.03 -23.59
CA THR A 75 28.92 -6.41 -22.18
C THR A 75 27.99 -5.59 -21.27
N PHE A 76 27.75 -4.30 -21.54
CA PHE A 76 26.73 -3.52 -20.83
C PHE A 76 25.30 -3.99 -21.12
N THR A 77 25.02 -4.46 -22.34
CA THR A 77 23.70 -5.01 -22.70
C THR A 77 23.38 -6.23 -21.82
N VAL A 78 24.35 -7.11 -21.56
CA VAL A 78 24.19 -8.27 -20.66
C VAL A 78 23.91 -7.84 -19.22
N ILE A 79 24.61 -6.81 -18.72
CA ILE A 79 24.37 -6.25 -17.37
C ILE A 79 22.96 -5.65 -17.28
N LEU A 80 22.55 -4.83 -18.26
CA LEU A 80 21.27 -4.16 -18.24
C LEU A 80 20.09 -5.13 -18.42
N ASP A 81 20.23 -6.16 -19.26
CA ASP A 81 19.22 -7.21 -19.40
C ASP A 81 19.12 -8.09 -18.13
N PHE A 82 20.23 -8.32 -17.41
CA PHE A 82 20.18 -8.94 -16.07
C PHE A 82 19.39 -8.07 -15.08
N VAL A 83 19.68 -6.77 -15.00
CA VAL A 83 18.98 -5.82 -14.11
C VAL A 83 17.46 -5.80 -14.37
N TYR A 84 17.04 -6.00 -15.62
CA TYR A 84 15.63 -6.02 -16.04
C TYR A 84 15.02 -7.43 -16.20
N SER A 85 15.67 -8.50 -15.71
CA SER A 85 15.12 -9.86 -15.81
C SER A 85 15.53 -10.85 -14.71
N GLY A 86 16.54 -10.52 -13.89
CA GLY A 86 17.19 -11.44 -12.96
C GLY A 86 18.02 -12.56 -13.61
N LYS A 87 18.13 -12.60 -14.94
CA LYS A 87 18.79 -13.69 -15.69
C LYS A 87 20.09 -13.19 -16.33
N LEU A 88 21.21 -13.84 -15.98
CA LEU A 88 22.56 -13.46 -16.45
C LEU A 88 23.05 -14.43 -17.53
N SER A 89 23.13 -13.97 -18.77
CA SER A 89 23.52 -14.77 -19.94
C SER A 89 25.05 -14.92 -20.05
N LEU A 90 25.62 -15.85 -19.27
CA LEU A 90 27.06 -16.15 -19.28
C LEU A 90 27.45 -17.22 -20.31
N THR A 91 28.65 -17.04 -20.87
CA THR A 91 29.35 -17.94 -21.78
C THR A 91 30.84 -17.91 -21.47
N GLY A 92 31.61 -18.90 -21.93
CA GLY A 92 33.08 -18.88 -21.79
C GLY A 92 33.76 -17.68 -22.45
N GLN A 93 33.10 -17.03 -23.43
CA GLN A 93 33.65 -15.89 -24.17
C GLN A 93 33.40 -14.54 -23.47
N ASN A 94 32.24 -14.36 -22.80
CA ASN A 94 31.87 -13.07 -22.20
C ASN A 94 32.05 -12.99 -20.67
N VAL A 95 32.19 -14.12 -19.95
CA VAL A 95 32.16 -14.12 -18.47
C VAL A 95 33.25 -13.26 -17.82
N ILE A 96 34.43 -13.15 -18.42
CA ILE A 96 35.52 -12.31 -17.90
C ILE A 96 35.18 -10.81 -18.04
N GLU A 97 34.63 -10.40 -19.18
CA GLU A 97 34.22 -9.00 -19.40
C GLU A 97 33.01 -8.62 -18.53
N VAL A 98 32.01 -9.50 -18.44
CA VAL A 98 30.82 -9.29 -17.59
C VAL A 98 31.23 -9.21 -16.12
N MET A 99 32.16 -10.04 -15.66
CA MET A 99 32.72 -9.96 -14.30
C MET A 99 33.52 -8.67 -14.07
N SER A 100 34.25 -8.18 -15.08
CA SER A 100 34.99 -6.91 -15.02
C SER A 100 34.05 -5.71 -14.93
N ALA A 101 33.03 -5.66 -15.80
CA ALA A 101 31.99 -4.63 -15.80
C ALA A 101 31.19 -4.64 -14.48
N ALA A 102 30.82 -5.82 -13.98
CA ALA A 102 30.17 -5.97 -12.68
C ALA A 102 31.07 -5.52 -11.52
N SER A 103 32.39 -5.73 -11.59
CA SER A 103 33.35 -5.22 -10.61
C SER A 103 33.43 -3.69 -10.62
N PHE A 104 33.51 -3.07 -11.81
CA PHE A 104 33.47 -1.62 -11.97
C PHE A 104 32.17 -1.01 -11.43
N LEU A 105 31.04 -1.64 -11.76
CA LEU A 105 29.69 -1.25 -11.31
C LEU A 105 29.34 -1.75 -9.90
N GLN A 106 30.30 -2.33 -9.15
CA GLN A 106 30.14 -2.77 -7.75
C GLN A 106 28.99 -3.79 -7.51
N MET A 107 28.63 -4.59 -8.51
CA MET A 107 27.53 -5.56 -8.47
C MET A 107 28.02 -6.91 -7.92
N THR A 108 28.09 -7.03 -6.58
CA THR A 108 28.61 -8.21 -5.84
C THR A 108 28.03 -9.54 -6.31
N ASP A 109 26.73 -9.58 -6.59
CA ASP A 109 26.00 -10.82 -6.83
C ASP A 109 26.28 -11.34 -8.24
N VAL A 110 26.37 -10.43 -9.21
CA VAL A 110 26.82 -10.73 -10.59
C VAL A 110 28.25 -11.28 -10.59
N ILE A 111 29.15 -10.69 -9.78
CA ILE A 111 30.52 -11.19 -9.60
C ILE A 111 30.51 -12.61 -8.99
N SER A 112 29.62 -12.88 -8.03
CA SER A 112 29.46 -14.19 -7.40
C SER A 112 28.99 -15.27 -8.41
N VAL A 113 28.01 -14.94 -9.25
CA VAL A 113 27.53 -15.82 -10.33
C VAL A 113 28.64 -16.07 -11.35
N CYS A 114 29.39 -15.03 -11.76
CA CYS A 114 30.52 -15.19 -12.69
C CYS A 114 31.62 -16.10 -12.12
N LYS A 115 32.02 -15.92 -10.86
CA LYS A 115 32.98 -16.80 -10.17
C LYS A 115 32.51 -18.25 -10.13
N THR A 116 31.22 -18.46 -9.88
CA THR A 116 30.61 -19.80 -9.84
C THR A 116 30.64 -20.46 -11.22
N PHE A 117 30.29 -19.72 -12.28
CA PHE A 117 30.34 -20.20 -13.67
C PHE A 117 31.76 -20.55 -14.13
N ILE A 118 32.75 -19.71 -13.79
CA ILE A 118 34.17 -19.96 -14.08
C ILE A 118 34.62 -21.24 -13.37
N LYS A 119 34.30 -21.40 -12.08
CA LYS A 119 34.64 -22.61 -11.34
C LYS A 119 34.01 -23.86 -11.95
N SER A 120 32.70 -23.87 -12.21
CA SER A 120 32.05 -25.04 -12.80
C SER A 120 32.61 -25.40 -14.18
N SER A 121 33.02 -24.41 -14.98
CA SER A 121 33.66 -24.63 -16.28
C SER A 121 35.04 -25.29 -16.14
N LEU A 122 35.82 -24.91 -15.13
CA LEU A 122 37.11 -25.54 -14.80
C LEU A 122 36.92 -26.95 -14.23
N ASP A 123 36.00 -27.13 -13.27
CA ASP A 123 35.64 -28.43 -12.68
C ASP A 123 35.14 -29.45 -13.74
N ILE A 124 34.58 -28.97 -14.87
CA ILE A 124 34.23 -29.79 -16.04
C ILE A 124 35.48 -30.13 -16.85
N SER A 125 36.32 -29.14 -17.15
CA SER A 125 37.56 -29.36 -17.94
C SER A 125 38.54 -30.33 -17.28
N GLU A 126 38.64 -30.32 -15.95
CA GLU A 126 39.42 -31.33 -15.22
C GLU A 126 38.81 -32.73 -15.34
N LYS A 127 37.48 -32.88 -15.20
CA LYS A 127 36.80 -34.17 -15.37
C LYS A 127 36.86 -34.71 -16.80
N GLU A 128 36.93 -33.84 -17.81
CA GLU A 128 37.17 -34.26 -19.20
C GLU A 128 38.63 -34.70 -19.43
N LYS A 129 39.60 -34.02 -18.82
CA LYS A 129 40.99 -34.50 -18.76
C LYS A 129 41.10 -35.86 -18.10
N ASP A 130 40.50 -36.05 -16.93
CA ASP A 130 40.55 -37.31 -16.18
C ASP A 130 39.90 -38.45 -16.97
N ARG A 131 38.80 -38.18 -17.69
CA ARG A 131 38.18 -39.12 -18.63
C ARG A 131 39.11 -39.45 -19.81
N TYR A 132 39.78 -38.46 -20.37
CA TYR A 132 40.71 -38.66 -21.49
C TYR A 132 41.92 -39.51 -21.06
N PHE A 133 42.51 -39.24 -19.89
CA PHE A 133 43.56 -40.08 -19.32
C PHE A 133 43.06 -41.50 -18.99
N SER A 134 41.87 -41.63 -18.39
CA SER A 134 41.22 -42.92 -18.11
C SER A 134 40.88 -43.76 -19.35
N LEU A 135 40.80 -43.13 -20.53
CA LEU A 135 40.65 -43.81 -21.82
C LEU A 135 42.01 -44.20 -22.41
N SER A 136 43.04 -43.35 -22.29
CA SER A 136 44.39 -43.69 -22.77
C SER A 136 45.02 -44.90 -22.08
N ASP A 137 44.62 -45.22 -20.84
CA ASP A 137 45.06 -46.43 -20.12
C ASP A 137 44.38 -47.74 -20.58
N LYS A 138 43.54 -47.73 -21.61
CA LYS A 138 42.78 -48.93 -22.06
C LYS A 138 42.97 -49.40 -23.51
N ASP A 139 43.65 -48.65 -24.37
CA ASP A 139 43.81 -49.04 -25.79
C ASP A 139 44.93 -50.07 -26.02
N THR A 140 44.69 -51.31 -25.59
CA THR A 140 45.46 -52.50 -26.03
C THR A 140 44.59 -53.71 -26.39
N SER A 141 43.60 -53.57 -27.29
CA SER A 141 43.34 -54.56 -28.35
C SER A 141 42.16 -54.24 -29.31
N SER A 142 42.38 -54.56 -30.60
CA SER A 142 41.38 -54.87 -31.65
C SER A 142 40.25 -53.87 -32.00
N ASN A 143 40.51 -53.08 -33.04
CA ASN A 143 39.69 -52.86 -34.27
C ASN A 143 38.15 -53.11 -34.22
N GLY A 144 37.32 -52.13 -34.66
CA GLY A 144 35.86 -52.37 -34.78
C GLY A 144 35.01 -51.53 -35.77
N VAL A 145 35.26 -50.23 -35.96
CA VAL A 145 34.50 -49.30 -36.85
C VAL A 145 32.99 -49.11 -36.52
N GLU A 146 32.62 -47.91 -36.02
CA GLU A 146 31.23 -47.41 -36.05
C GLU A 146 31.15 -45.94 -36.51
N ARG A 147 29.94 -45.51 -36.90
CA ARG A 147 29.58 -44.10 -37.22
C ARG A 147 28.69 -43.52 -36.10
N PRO A 148 28.95 -42.31 -35.60
CA PRO A 148 28.00 -41.59 -34.76
C PRO A 148 27.08 -40.67 -35.58
N SER A 149 25.83 -40.46 -35.14
CA SER A 149 24.95 -39.42 -35.66
C SER A 149 23.97 -38.87 -34.60
N PHE A 150 24.29 -37.66 -34.12
CA PHE A 150 23.42 -36.59 -33.58
C PHE A 150 22.37 -36.88 -32.48
N TYR A 151 22.39 -35.99 -31.45
CA TYR A 151 21.28 -35.29 -30.75
C TYR A 151 19.85 -35.92 -30.76
N ASN A 152 19.04 -35.82 -29.69
CA ASN A 152 18.89 -34.63 -28.82
C ASN A 152 18.14 -34.89 -27.49
N SER A 153 18.16 -33.86 -26.63
CA SER A 153 17.06 -33.33 -25.79
C SER A 153 16.47 -34.07 -24.58
N SER A 154 16.23 -33.25 -23.55
CA SER A 154 15.14 -33.28 -22.54
C SER A 154 15.09 -34.40 -21.49
N TRP A 155 14.95 -33.98 -20.22
CA TRP A 155 14.27 -34.75 -19.17
C TRP A 155 13.43 -33.83 -18.27
N GLN A 156 12.21 -34.28 -17.99
CA GLN A 156 11.24 -33.66 -17.08
C GLN A 156 11.31 -34.29 -15.68
N GLU A 157 10.32 -33.94 -14.84
CA GLU A 157 10.17 -34.25 -13.42
C GLU A 157 9.70 -35.70 -13.09
N GLU A 158 9.48 -35.90 -11.79
CA GLU A 158 8.66 -36.94 -11.13
C GLU A 158 9.21 -38.36 -10.88
N SER A 159 9.61 -38.54 -9.61
CA SER A 159 9.13 -39.60 -8.69
C SER A 159 9.61 -41.07 -8.83
N SER A 160 9.97 -41.67 -7.69
CA SER A 160 9.30 -42.86 -7.09
C SER A 160 10.21 -43.63 -6.09
N SER A 161 9.59 -44.36 -5.16
CA SER A 161 10.24 -45.17 -4.10
C SER A 161 10.25 -46.68 -4.42
N PRO A 162 11.00 -47.51 -3.66
CA PRO A 162 10.38 -48.79 -3.23
C PRO A 162 10.87 -49.43 -1.90
N ARG A 163 9.90 -49.89 -1.06
CA ARG A 163 9.74 -51.24 -0.42
C ARG A 163 10.83 -51.89 0.50
N SER A 164 10.55 -52.88 1.38
CA SER A 164 9.40 -53.27 2.24
C SER A 164 9.71 -54.50 3.17
N HIS A 165 8.84 -54.79 4.18
CA HIS A 165 8.81 -55.96 5.12
C HIS A 165 9.78 -55.90 6.34
N LEU A 166 9.55 -56.49 7.54
CA LEU A 166 8.64 -57.55 8.06
C LEU A 166 7.87 -57.13 9.36
N SER A 167 7.08 -58.04 9.98
CA SER A 167 6.27 -57.86 11.23
C SER A 167 6.36 -59.10 12.16
N PRO A 168 5.74 -59.22 13.38
CA PRO A 168 4.31 -59.00 13.76
C PRO A 168 4.14 -57.95 14.91
N ASP A 169 3.30 -57.95 15.97
CA ASP A 169 2.35 -58.91 16.60
C ASP A 169 1.30 -58.24 17.58
N GLN A 170 0.60 -59.06 18.40
CA GLN A 170 -0.42 -58.79 19.47
C GLN A 170 -0.04 -57.73 20.55
N GLY A 171 -0.95 -57.09 21.33
CA GLY A 171 -2.39 -57.25 21.62
C GLY A 171 -3.01 -56.06 22.43
N PRO A 172 -4.26 -56.11 23.00
CA PRO A 172 -5.15 -54.91 23.04
C PRO A 172 -5.74 -54.39 24.40
N SER A 173 -6.12 -53.11 24.42
CA SER A 173 -7.20 -52.44 25.22
C SER A 173 -7.58 -51.11 24.48
N ILE A 174 -8.82 -50.59 24.34
CA ILE A 174 -10.02 -50.37 25.18
C ILE A 174 -9.92 -49.16 26.14
N ALA A 175 -10.40 -47.97 25.72
CA ALA A 175 -11.32 -47.08 26.48
C ALA A 175 -11.68 -45.75 25.73
N SER A 176 -12.79 -45.12 26.18
CA SER A 176 -13.39 -43.80 25.86
C SER A 176 -12.49 -42.55 25.91
N GLY A 177 -12.87 -41.35 25.40
CA GLY A 177 -14.06 -40.94 24.62
C GLY A 177 -14.67 -39.55 24.99
N LYS A 178 -15.02 -38.73 23.97
CA LYS A 178 -15.97 -37.57 23.93
C LYS A 178 -15.75 -36.28 24.79
N LEU A 179 -15.39 -35.19 24.08
CA LEU A 179 -16.23 -34.00 23.77
C LEU A 179 -17.15 -33.36 24.86
N TRP A 180 -16.80 -32.17 25.38
CA TRP A 180 -17.67 -31.11 25.97
C TRP A 180 -16.83 -29.82 26.18
N ASN A 181 -17.21 -28.52 26.04
CA ASN A 181 -18.41 -27.74 25.60
C ASN A 181 -19.22 -26.99 26.71
N LYS A 182 -19.16 -25.63 26.71
CA LYS A 182 -19.79 -24.65 27.65
C LYS A 182 -19.31 -24.74 29.12
N TYR A 183 -19.29 -23.68 29.95
CA TYR A 183 -20.38 -22.77 30.35
C TYR A 183 -19.90 -21.41 30.93
N ASN A 184 -20.85 -20.46 31.09
CA ASN A 184 -20.70 -19.20 31.84
C ASN A 184 -20.76 -19.41 33.38
N TYR A 185 -20.19 -18.52 34.21
CA TYR A 185 -20.96 -17.50 34.97
C TYR A 185 -20.19 -16.70 36.07
N HIS A 186 -20.71 -15.48 36.32
CA HIS A 186 -20.65 -14.59 37.50
C HIS A 186 -19.55 -14.70 38.59
N ALA A 187 -18.80 -13.59 38.70
CA ALA A 187 -18.67 -12.70 39.87
C ALA A 187 -18.91 -13.24 41.31
N ALA A 188 -17.94 -12.96 42.19
CA ALA A 188 -18.10 -12.91 43.65
C ALA A 188 -17.44 -11.64 44.21
N SER A 189 -17.87 -11.15 45.38
CA SER A 189 -17.34 -9.91 46.00
C SER A 189 -16.75 -10.17 47.38
N GLN A 190 -15.70 -9.43 47.77
CA GLN A 190 -15.43 -9.15 49.18
C GLN A 190 -15.09 -7.66 49.42
N ARG A 191 -15.43 -7.22 50.64
CA ARG A 191 -15.00 -5.97 51.29
C ARG A 191 -13.90 -6.36 52.31
N ASN A 192 -13.21 -5.51 53.08
CA ASN A 192 -13.31 -4.07 53.34
C ASN A 192 -12.04 -3.65 54.11
N THR A 193 -11.45 -2.48 53.84
CA THR A 193 -10.87 -1.63 54.89
C THR A 193 -10.61 -0.21 54.37
N GLN A 194 -10.95 0.79 55.18
CA GLN A 194 -10.58 2.18 54.95
C GLN A 194 -9.38 2.52 55.82
N GLN A 195 -8.50 3.42 55.34
CA GLN A 195 -7.80 4.33 56.24
C GLN A 195 -7.72 5.71 55.55
N ALA A 196 -8.28 6.71 56.20
CA ALA A 196 -8.34 8.08 55.68
C ALA A 196 -7.48 9.00 56.57
N LEU A 197 -6.71 9.87 55.93
CA LEU A 197 -6.12 11.05 56.53
C LEU A 197 -6.52 12.26 55.69
N ALA A 198 -6.75 13.39 56.36
CA ALA A 198 -7.27 14.62 55.78
C ALA A 198 -6.32 15.80 56.06
N ASN A 199 -6.75 16.99 55.64
CA ASN A 199 -6.07 18.29 55.74
C ASN A 199 -4.90 18.48 54.73
N GLU A 200 -4.68 19.67 54.16
CA GLU A 200 -5.46 20.93 54.28
C GLU A 200 -5.33 21.81 53.03
N GLN A 201 -6.33 22.64 52.77
CA GLN A 201 -6.27 23.67 51.73
C GLN A 201 -5.67 24.97 52.30
N ARG A 202 -4.88 25.66 51.49
CA ARG A 202 -4.72 27.13 51.60
C ARG A 202 -5.09 27.79 50.28
N LYS A 203 -5.85 28.88 50.40
CA LYS A 203 -6.08 29.85 49.34
C LYS A 203 -4.92 30.85 49.32
N ASP A 204 -4.76 31.54 48.20
CA ASP A 204 -4.67 33.00 48.24
C ASP A 204 -5.48 33.60 47.06
N ASP A 205 -6.26 34.64 47.36
CA ASP A 205 -7.06 35.44 46.42
C ASP A 205 -6.36 36.78 46.19
N ILE A 206 -6.32 37.35 44.98
CA ILE A 206 -6.46 38.83 44.80
C ILE A 206 -6.84 39.31 43.38
N LYS A 207 -8.07 39.84 43.29
CA LYS A 207 -8.53 41.03 42.52
C LYS A 207 -8.30 41.15 41.00
N LYS A 208 -9.36 40.76 40.26
CA LYS A 208 -10.24 41.66 39.46
C LYS A 208 -9.66 42.99 38.91
N THR A 209 -9.88 43.20 37.61
CA THR A 209 -10.39 44.47 37.07
C THR A 209 -11.55 44.19 36.09
N LYS A 210 -12.59 45.03 36.06
CA LYS A 210 -13.68 45.00 35.05
C LYS A 210 -13.44 46.08 34.01
N HIS A 211 -13.94 45.90 32.78
CA HIS A 211 -14.69 46.96 32.11
C HIS A 211 -15.67 46.41 31.06
N LEU A 212 -16.94 46.84 31.13
CA LEU A 212 -17.87 46.79 30.00
C LEU A 212 -17.88 48.15 29.30
N LYS A 213 -18.20 48.16 28.01
CA LYS A 213 -19.16 49.11 27.41
C LYS A 213 -19.65 48.64 26.03
N LEU A 214 -20.96 48.74 25.80
CA LEU A 214 -21.56 48.75 24.46
C LEU A 214 -21.48 50.17 23.88
N SER A 215 -21.39 50.30 22.56
CA SER A 215 -21.84 51.51 21.84
C SER A 215 -22.07 51.29 20.34
N GLN A 216 -23.32 50.98 19.99
CA GLN A 216 -24.04 51.45 18.79
C GLN A 216 -25.38 52.06 19.30
N PRO A 217 -26.17 52.82 18.52
CA PRO A 217 -26.08 53.08 17.07
C PRO A 217 -26.06 54.58 16.69
N SER A 218 -26.15 54.88 15.39
CA SER A 218 -26.69 56.13 14.83
C SER A 218 -27.31 55.86 13.45
N GLU A 219 -28.28 56.68 13.04
CA GLU A 219 -29.26 56.35 11.99
C GLU A 219 -29.07 57.07 10.64
N VAL A 220 -29.63 56.44 9.59
CA VAL A 220 -30.33 57.03 8.42
C VAL A 220 -29.70 58.22 7.68
N VAL A 221 -29.42 57.98 6.39
CA VAL A 221 -29.91 58.84 5.30
C VAL A 221 -30.50 57.96 4.19
N HIS A 222 -31.74 58.23 3.78
CA HIS A 222 -32.35 57.66 2.58
C HIS A 222 -32.01 58.52 1.36
N LEU A 223 -31.72 57.90 0.22
CA LEU A 223 -31.94 58.49 -1.11
C LEU A 223 -32.53 57.43 -2.05
N LYS A 224 -33.48 57.84 -2.90
CA LYS A 224 -34.34 56.96 -3.70
C LYS A 224 -34.43 57.49 -5.14
N SER A 225 -34.89 56.61 -6.02
CA SER A 225 -35.27 56.81 -7.43
C SER A 225 -34.12 56.82 -8.48
N GLY A 226 -34.29 56.19 -9.65
CA GLY A 226 -35.34 55.21 -9.96
C GLY A 226 -35.64 54.91 -11.44
N LYS A 227 -36.66 54.06 -11.62
CA LYS A 227 -37.35 53.61 -12.86
C LYS A 227 -36.59 52.60 -13.75
N GLY A 228 -37.31 51.55 -14.15
CA GLY A 228 -36.82 50.44 -14.96
C GLY A 228 -37.90 49.40 -15.31
N GLU A 229 -39.15 49.82 -15.53
CA GLU A 229 -40.30 48.97 -15.94
C GLU A 229 -41.06 49.66 -17.09
N ALA A 230 -41.78 48.99 -17.99
CA ALA A 230 -41.75 47.60 -18.50
C ALA A 230 -42.76 47.47 -19.69
N ARG A 231 -42.63 46.44 -20.55
CA ARG A 231 -43.67 45.92 -21.51
C ARG A 231 -44.05 46.87 -22.68
N THR A 232 -44.62 46.48 -23.84
CA THR A 232 -44.97 45.19 -24.49
C THR A 232 -45.23 45.40 -26.01
N SER A 233 -45.36 44.31 -26.80
CA SER A 233 -45.91 44.22 -28.19
C SER A 233 -45.05 44.85 -29.31
N ASN A 234 -45.03 44.42 -30.59
CA ASN A 234 -45.60 43.29 -31.37
C ASN A 234 -44.81 43.19 -32.72
N ALA A 235 -44.86 42.19 -33.61
CA ALA A 235 -45.33 40.78 -33.65
C ALA A 235 -44.92 40.15 -35.03
N SER A 236 -45.61 39.08 -35.47
CA SER A 236 -45.79 38.61 -36.88
C SER A 236 -44.83 37.56 -37.50
N ASN A 237 -45.34 36.31 -37.52
CA ASN A 237 -45.53 35.43 -38.68
C ASN A 237 -44.44 34.44 -39.22
N ASN A 238 -44.98 33.29 -39.67
CA ASN A 238 -44.44 32.20 -40.49
C ASN A 238 -43.30 31.37 -39.87
N VAL A 239 -43.42 30.07 -39.54
CA VAL A 239 -44.16 28.90 -40.11
C VAL A 239 -43.58 28.37 -41.42
N SER A 240 -42.88 27.21 -41.34
CA SER A 240 -42.96 26.05 -42.27
C SER A 240 -42.08 24.88 -41.79
N GLN A 241 -42.68 23.70 -41.61
CA GLN A 241 -42.05 22.36 -41.78
C GLN A 241 -42.76 21.70 -42.99
N PRO A 242 -42.15 20.71 -43.67
CA PRO A 242 -42.35 19.28 -43.34
C PRO A 242 -41.01 18.54 -43.00
N GLU A 243 -40.96 17.33 -42.44
CA GLU A 243 -41.22 15.98 -43.03
C GLU A 243 -40.37 15.69 -44.28
N GLU A 244 -39.82 14.49 -44.56
CA GLU A 244 -39.84 13.17 -43.89
C GLU A 244 -38.63 12.35 -44.42
N GLN A 245 -38.18 11.29 -43.72
CA GLN A 245 -38.01 9.92 -44.27
C GLN A 245 -37.19 8.97 -43.38
N VAL A 246 -37.66 7.73 -43.31
CA VAL A 246 -36.98 6.54 -42.78
C VAL A 246 -36.67 5.62 -43.96
N GLN A 247 -35.56 4.88 -43.92
CA GLN A 247 -35.36 3.72 -44.79
C GLN A 247 -34.81 2.53 -44.01
N ILE A 248 -35.35 1.34 -44.28
CA ILE A 248 -35.05 0.06 -43.62
C ILE A 248 -34.96 -1.00 -44.72
N ASP A 249 -33.87 -1.76 -44.76
CA ASP A 249 -33.64 -2.99 -45.53
C ASP A 249 -32.43 -3.71 -44.87
N ALA A 250 -32.28 -5.04 -44.80
CA ALA A 250 -33.24 -6.15 -44.89
C ALA A 250 -32.63 -7.45 -44.27
N GLU A 251 -33.51 -8.45 -44.09
CA GLU A 251 -33.39 -9.91 -43.84
C GLU A 251 -32.14 -10.66 -44.40
N VAL A 252 -31.72 -11.90 -43.99
CA VAL A 252 -32.18 -12.94 -43.03
C VAL A 252 -31.05 -13.98 -42.73
N ASP A 253 -31.33 -15.00 -41.90
CA ASP A 253 -30.58 -16.26 -41.64
C ASP A 253 -29.34 -16.16 -40.71
N SER A 254 -29.00 -17.14 -39.85
CA SER A 254 -29.65 -18.43 -39.50
C SER A 254 -29.36 -18.84 -38.03
N ALA A 255 -29.96 -19.92 -37.52
CA ALA A 255 -29.95 -20.33 -36.11
C ALA A 255 -29.03 -21.57 -35.82
N PRO A 256 -28.95 -22.10 -34.57
CA PRO A 256 -28.62 -21.46 -33.29
C PRO A 256 -27.40 -22.13 -32.59
N PRO A 257 -26.73 -21.46 -31.62
CA PRO A 257 -25.58 -22.05 -30.91
C PRO A 257 -25.98 -22.81 -29.62
N THR A 258 -25.87 -24.13 -29.63
CA THR A 258 -25.56 -24.92 -28.41
C THR A 258 -24.09 -25.33 -28.43
N GLY A 259 -23.27 -24.73 -27.58
CA GLY A 259 -21.87 -25.11 -27.43
C GLY A 259 -21.07 -24.08 -26.63
N TYR A 260 -20.46 -24.51 -25.52
CA TYR A 260 -19.46 -23.71 -24.81
C TYR A 260 -18.18 -23.66 -25.65
N GLN A 261 -17.73 -22.46 -26.03
CA GLN A 261 -16.43 -22.27 -26.67
C GLN A 261 -15.80 -20.96 -26.19
N TYR A 262 -14.51 -20.99 -25.87
CA TYR A 262 -13.76 -19.84 -25.36
C TYR A 262 -13.61 -18.78 -26.46
N GLY A 263 -14.23 -17.62 -26.27
CA GLY A 263 -14.00 -16.44 -27.12
C GLY A 263 -12.90 -15.56 -26.55
N GLN A 264 -11.91 -15.18 -27.37
CA GLN A 264 -11.12 -13.98 -27.09
C GLN A 264 -12.01 -12.75 -27.36
N GLY A 265 -12.09 -11.84 -26.40
CA GLY A 265 -12.95 -10.66 -26.52
C GLY A 265 -12.60 -9.58 -25.50
N SER A 266 -11.82 -8.59 -25.96
CA SER A 266 -11.67 -7.26 -25.34
C SER A 266 -11.47 -7.23 -23.81
N ASP A 267 -10.24 -7.46 -23.35
CA ASP A 267 -9.75 -6.83 -22.12
C ASP A 267 -9.63 -5.30 -22.34
N THR A 268 -10.76 -4.59 -22.28
CA THR A 268 -10.76 -3.13 -22.05
C THR A 268 -10.42 -2.84 -20.60
N THR A 269 -9.23 -3.29 -20.18
CA THR A 269 -8.54 -2.73 -19.02
C THR A 269 -8.32 -1.26 -19.32
N SER A 270 -8.94 -0.37 -18.54
CA SER A 270 -8.78 1.08 -18.68
C SER A 270 -7.37 1.47 -18.27
N ARG A 271 -6.46 1.44 -19.25
CA ARG A 271 -5.05 1.81 -19.09
C ARG A 271 -4.94 3.30 -18.80
N SER A 272 -4.95 3.65 -17.52
CA SER A 272 -4.80 4.99 -16.97
C SER A 272 -3.37 5.55 -17.12
N PHE A 273 -2.87 5.56 -18.35
CA PHE A 273 -1.72 6.40 -18.69
C PHE A 273 -2.16 7.88 -18.62
N PRO A 274 -1.39 8.78 -17.98
CA PRO A 274 -1.63 10.20 -18.11
C PRO A 274 -1.44 10.62 -19.58
N ASP A 275 -2.37 11.42 -20.10
CA ASP A 275 -2.27 11.96 -21.45
C ASP A 275 -1.01 12.85 -21.56
N PRO A 276 -0.12 12.65 -22.55
CA PRO A 276 1.02 13.54 -22.82
C PRO A 276 0.65 15.02 -23.03
N SER A 277 -0.62 15.36 -23.28
CA SER A 277 -1.12 16.73 -23.30
C SER A 277 -1.09 17.43 -21.93
N GLY A 278 -1.12 16.66 -20.84
CA GLY A 278 -1.35 17.16 -19.47
C GLY A 278 -2.82 17.49 -19.16
N GLU A 279 -3.77 17.25 -20.08
CA GLU A 279 -5.18 17.53 -19.85
C GLU A 279 -5.83 16.48 -18.93
N CYS A 280 -6.26 16.91 -17.74
CA CYS A 280 -6.97 16.06 -16.79
C CYS A 280 -8.41 15.78 -17.25
N ASN A 281 -8.58 14.66 -17.96
CA ASN A 281 -9.85 14.17 -18.52
C ASN A 281 -10.37 12.92 -17.75
N PRO A 282 -10.84 13.05 -16.50
CA PRO A 282 -11.29 11.91 -15.70
C PRO A 282 -12.61 11.32 -16.24
N ASP A 283 -12.88 10.06 -15.92
CA ASP A 283 -14.16 9.41 -16.24
C ASP A 283 -15.32 10.06 -15.47
N LEU A 284 -15.11 10.36 -14.18
CA LEU A 284 -16.05 11.08 -13.33
C LEU A 284 -15.34 12.22 -12.58
N ARG A 285 -15.99 13.38 -12.50
CA ARG A 285 -15.61 14.52 -11.67
C ARG A 285 -16.64 14.70 -10.56
N LEU A 286 -16.29 14.23 -9.37
CA LEU A 286 -17.11 14.39 -8.18
C LEU A 286 -17.06 15.83 -7.68
N ARG A 287 -18.18 16.35 -7.16
CA ARG A 287 -18.34 17.73 -6.68
C ARG A 287 -19.10 17.79 -5.36
N GLY A 288 -18.72 18.75 -4.53
CA GLY A 288 -19.36 19.04 -3.25
C GLY A 288 -18.48 19.98 -2.44
N HIS A 289 -17.23 19.56 -2.21
CA HIS A 289 -16.22 20.34 -1.51
C HIS A 289 -15.83 21.65 -2.21
N GLN A 290 -15.37 22.60 -1.40
CA GLN A 290 -14.92 23.95 -1.77
C GLN A 290 -13.40 24.14 -1.62
N LYS A 291 -12.69 23.14 -1.08
CA LYS A 291 -11.23 23.10 -0.90
C LYS A 291 -10.69 21.69 -1.19
N GLU A 292 -9.40 21.47 -0.94
CA GLU A 292 -8.74 20.17 -0.90
C GLU A 292 -9.01 19.40 0.41
N GLY A 293 -8.36 18.26 0.59
CA GLY A 293 -8.54 17.33 1.71
C GLY A 293 -7.85 15.98 1.46
N TYR A 294 -7.64 15.19 2.52
CA TYR A 294 -6.88 13.93 2.46
C TYR A 294 -7.76 12.68 2.61
N GLY A 295 -8.65 12.66 3.61
CA GLY A 295 -9.52 11.51 3.92
C GLY A 295 -10.37 11.05 2.74
N LEU A 296 -10.33 9.75 2.45
CA LEU A 296 -11.03 9.14 1.32
C LEU A 296 -11.36 7.67 1.62
N SER A 297 -12.64 7.28 1.57
CA SER A 297 -13.03 5.91 1.91
C SER A 297 -14.20 5.36 1.08
N TRP A 298 -13.95 4.22 0.44
CA TRP A 298 -14.95 3.42 -0.26
C TRP A 298 -15.72 2.52 0.72
N ASN A 299 -17.04 2.43 0.55
CA ASN A 299 -17.85 1.52 1.35
C ASN A 299 -17.64 0.07 0.88
N PRO A 300 -17.12 -0.85 1.72
CA PRO A 300 -16.89 -2.22 1.29
C PRO A 300 -18.18 -3.04 1.11
N ASN A 301 -19.31 -2.56 1.64
CA ASN A 301 -20.60 -3.24 1.59
C ASN A 301 -21.53 -2.67 0.50
N LEU A 302 -21.39 -1.38 0.16
CA LEU A 302 -22.20 -0.69 -0.85
C LEU A 302 -21.35 -0.19 -2.01
N SER A 303 -21.43 -0.90 -3.14
CA SER A 303 -20.72 -0.52 -4.37
C SER A 303 -21.04 0.93 -4.78
N GLY A 304 -20.02 1.63 -5.29
CA GLY A 304 -20.12 3.01 -5.73
C GLY A 304 -20.27 4.08 -4.64
N HIS A 305 -20.37 3.71 -3.35
CA HIS A 305 -20.45 4.67 -2.25
C HIS A 305 -19.05 5.10 -1.78
N LEU A 306 -18.78 6.40 -1.84
CA LEU A 306 -17.49 7.02 -1.53
C LEU A 306 -17.67 8.21 -0.60
N LEU A 307 -16.89 8.26 0.48
CA LEU A 307 -16.72 9.41 1.35
C LEU A 307 -15.42 10.14 1.04
N SER A 308 -15.40 11.47 1.19
CA SER A 308 -14.17 12.25 1.38
C SER A 308 -14.29 13.31 2.48
N ALA A 309 -13.15 13.67 3.06
CA ALA A 309 -12.97 14.74 4.03
C ALA A 309 -12.38 16.01 3.37
N SER A 310 -12.44 17.16 4.04
CA SER A 310 -11.90 18.42 3.51
C SER A 310 -11.62 19.50 4.55
N ASP A 311 -10.64 20.35 4.23
CA ASP A 311 -10.38 21.67 4.77
C ASP A 311 -11.62 22.60 4.85
N ASP A 312 -12.69 22.33 4.10
CA ASP A 312 -13.93 23.11 4.15
C ASP A 312 -14.86 22.76 5.32
N HIS A 313 -14.41 21.87 6.21
CA HIS A 313 -15.08 21.43 7.44
C HIS A 313 -16.28 20.50 7.18
N THR A 314 -16.41 19.98 5.95
CA THR A 314 -17.49 19.06 5.57
C THR A 314 -16.98 17.67 5.21
N ILE A 315 -17.90 16.72 5.12
CA ILE A 315 -17.68 15.38 4.58
C ILE A 315 -18.68 15.19 3.45
N CYS A 316 -18.22 14.86 2.24
CA CYS A 316 -19.08 14.57 1.11
C CYS A 316 -19.26 13.06 0.92
N LEU A 317 -20.47 12.65 0.57
CA LEU A 317 -20.83 11.30 0.14
C LEU A 317 -21.32 11.34 -1.31
N TRP A 318 -20.76 10.47 -2.16
CA TRP A 318 -21.28 10.21 -3.51
C TRP A 318 -21.74 8.77 -3.65
N ASP A 319 -22.58 8.55 -4.66
CA ASP A 319 -23.02 7.24 -5.13
C ASP A 319 -22.82 7.21 -6.64
N ILE A 320 -21.65 6.71 -7.06
CA ILE A 320 -21.29 6.65 -8.48
C ILE A 320 -22.00 5.50 -9.22
N SER A 321 -22.76 4.66 -8.52
CA SER A 321 -23.53 3.57 -9.15
C SER A 321 -24.80 4.07 -9.84
N ALA A 322 -25.35 5.20 -9.39
CA ALA A 322 -26.61 5.78 -9.85
C ALA A 322 -26.49 6.71 -11.08
N VAL A 323 -25.29 6.87 -11.65
CA VAL A 323 -24.96 7.93 -12.62
C VAL A 323 -25.21 7.46 -14.07
N PRO A 324 -25.99 8.21 -14.89
CA PRO A 324 -26.12 7.94 -16.32
C PRO A 324 -24.78 8.10 -17.06
N LYS A 325 -24.47 7.17 -17.98
CA LYS A 325 -23.17 7.06 -18.69
C LYS A 325 -22.78 8.27 -19.57
N GLU A 326 -23.63 9.29 -19.66
CA GLU A 326 -23.41 10.52 -20.43
C GLU A 326 -22.93 11.68 -19.53
N GLY A 327 -23.06 11.56 -18.20
CA GLY A 327 -22.72 12.61 -17.24
C GLY A 327 -21.35 12.42 -16.57
N LYS A 328 -20.30 13.08 -17.08
CA LYS A 328 -18.96 13.10 -16.45
C LYS A 328 -18.88 13.84 -15.09
N VAL A 329 -19.97 14.37 -14.56
CA VAL A 329 -19.97 15.19 -13.32
C VAL A 329 -21.04 14.69 -12.36
N VAL A 330 -20.68 14.54 -11.08
CA VAL A 330 -21.56 14.00 -10.04
C VAL A 330 -21.49 14.90 -8.80
N ASP A 331 -22.58 15.58 -8.46
CA ASP A 331 -22.67 16.35 -7.23
C ASP A 331 -22.96 15.45 -6.01
N ALA A 332 -22.61 15.89 -4.80
CA ALA A 332 -22.69 15.08 -3.58
C ALA A 332 -24.13 14.66 -3.24
N LYS A 333 -24.31 13.35 -3.00
CA LYS A 333 -25.57 12.72 -2.54
C LYS A 333 -25.92 13.16 -1.12
N THR A 334 -24.91 13.42 -0.29
CA THR A 334 -25.09 13.93 1.07
C THR A 334 -23.84 14.71 1.47
N ILE A 335 -24.02 15.80 2.23
CA ILE A 335 -22.92 16.57 2.83
C ILE A 335 -23.18 16.63 4.34
N PHE A 336 -22.18 16.20 5.13
CA PHE A 336 -22.21 16.23 6.59
C PHE A 336 -21.38 17.41 7.10
N THR A 337 -21.90 18.11 8.11
CA THR A 337 -21.39 19.43 8.56
C THR A 337 -21.39 19.52 10.09
N GLY A 338 -20.90 18.46 10.75
CA GLY A 338 -20.85 18.39 12.22
C GLY A 338 -19.53 18.88 12.82
N HIS A 339 -18.43 18.74 12.10
CA HIS A 339 -17.12 19.27 12.50
C HIS A 339 -17.07 20.79 12.34
N THR A 340 -16.12 21.40 13.05
CA THR A 340 -15.96 22.86 13.19
C THR A 340 -14.57 23.37 12.76
N ALA A 341 -13.70 22.47 12.30
CA ALA A 341 -12.38 22.73 11.74
C ALA A 341 -12.08 21.73 10.60
N VAL A 342 -10.85 21.66 10.07
CA VAL A 342 -10.50 20.75 8.96
C VAL A 342 -10.87 19.32 9.32
N VAL A 343 -11.54 18.61 8.40
CA VAL A 343 -11.75 17.16 8.54
C VAL A 343 -10.60 16.48 7.82
N GLU A 344 -9.77 15.77 8.59
CA GLU A 344 -8.54 15.15 8.10
C GLU A 344 -8.85 13.81 7.43
N ASP A 345 -9.59 12.93 8.13
CA ASP A 345 -9.83 11.56 7.68
C ASP A 345 -11.28 11.08 7.93
N VAL A 346 -11.74 10.17 7.06
CA VAL A 346 -13.06 9.53 7.06
C VAL A 346 -12.91 8.05 6.72
N SER A 347 -13.58 7.18 7.47
CA SER A 347 -13.44 5.72 7.29
C SER A 347 -14.78 5.02 7.46
N TRP A 348 -15.17 4.16 6.50
CA TRP A 348 -16.37 3.33 6.64
C TRP A 348 -16.18 2.20 7.66
N HIS A 349 -17.25 1.90 8.37
CA HIS A 349 -17.30 0.71 9.21
C HIS A 349 -17.35 -0.56 8.34
N LEU A 350 -16.37 -1.44 8.49
CA LEU A 350 -16.11 -2.54 7.57
C LEU A 350 -17.26 -3.56 7.48
N LEU A 351 -18.02 -3.78 8.56
CA LEU A 351 -19.19 -4.69 8.60
C LEU A 351 -20.58 -4.01 8.58
N HIS A 352 -20.66 -2.68 8.59
CA HIS A 352 -21.94 -1.96 8.79
C HIS A 352 -22.09 -0.86 7.75
N GLU A 353 -22.77 -1.18 6.66
CA GLU A 353 -22.95 -0.33 5.47
C GLU A 353 -23.39 1.13 5.74
N SER A 354 -24.09 1.39 6.85
CA SER A 354 -24.61 2.72 7.19
C SER A 354 -23.69 3.54 8.09
N LEU A 355 -22.67 2.94 8.71
CA LEU A 355 -21.84 3.59 9.73
C LEU A 355 -20.49 4.00 9.16
N PHE A 356 -20.04 5.20 9.52
CA PHE A 356 -18.67 5.65 9.26
C PHE A 356 -18.17 6.52 10.42
N GLY A 357 -16.86 6.61 10.57
CA GLY A 357 -16.19 7.53 11.49
C GLY A 357 -15.51 8.67 10.73
N SER A 358 -15.31 9.79 11.42
CA SER A 358 -14.50 10.93 10.94
C SER A 358 -13.71 11.57 12.07
N VAL A 359 -12.58 12.16 11.70
CA VAL A 359 -11.66 12.87 12.62
C VAL A 359 -11.18 14.19 12.02
N ALA A 360 -10.77 15.12 12.88
CA ALA A 360 -10.58 16.52 12.53
C ALA A 360 -9.65 17.29 13.49
N ASP A 361 -9.25 18.47 13.04
CA ASP A 361 -8.60 19.53 13.82
C ASP A 361 -9.39 19.91 15.10
N ASP A 362 -10.72 19.75 15.12
CA ASP A 362 -11.55 20.09 16.28
C ASP A 362 -11.48 19.05 17.43
N GLN A 363 -10.44 18.22 17.39
CA GLN A 363 -10.01 17.23 18.39
C GLN A 363 -11.00 16.07 18.60
N LYS A 364 -11.95 15.90 17.68
CA LYS A 364 -13.09 14.99 17.85
C LYS A 364 -13.00 13.76 16.96
N LEU A 365 -13.39 12.63 17.55
CA LEU A 365 -13.94 11.50 16.81
C LEU A 365 -15.45 11.68 16.71
N MET A 366 -15.99 11.61 15.49
CA MET A 366 -17.44 11.58 15.24
C MET A 366 -17.82 10.25 14.57
N ILE A 367 -18.91 9.63 15.05
CA ILE A 367 -19.50 8.42 14.44
C ILE A 367 -20.87 8.76 13.87
N TRP A 368 -21.02 8.49 12.58
CA TRP A 368 -22.16 8.86 11.75
C TRP A 368 -22.99 7.64 11.37
N ASP A 369 -24.26 7.88 11.05
CA ASP A 369 -25.18 6.90 10.50
C ASP A 369 -25.91 7.52 9.30
N THR A 370 -25.72 6.99 8.10
CA THR A 370 -26.32 7.50 6.85
C THR A 370 -27.85 7.37 6.80
N ARG A 371 -28.45 6.64 7.75
CA ARG A 371 -29.91 6.55 7.95
C ARG A 371 -30.45 7.74 8.77
N SER A 372 -29.58 8.59 9.32
CA SER A 372 -29.95 9.84 9.98
C SER A 372 -30.34 10.90 8.97
N ASN A 373 -31.56 11.45 9.10
CA ASN A 373 -31.99 12.63 8.36
C ASN A 373 -31.30 13.94 8.80
N ASN A 374 -30.43 13.90 9.82
CA ASN A 374 -29.67 15.06 10.28
C ASN A 374 -28.18 14.87 9.99
N THR A 375 -27.66 15.64 9.03
CA THR A 375 -26.26 15.59 8.58
C THR A 375 -25.34 16.60 9.28
N SER A 376 -25.89 17.53 10.08
CA SER A 376 -25.11 18.46 10.90
C SER A 376 -24.91 17.98 12.34
N LYS A 377 -25.35 16.77 12.67
CA LYS A 377 -25.15 16.14 13.98
C LYS A 377 -24.87 14.64 13.84
N PRO A 378 -23.70 14.14 14.30
CA PRO A 378 -23.40 12.71 14.31
C PRO A 378 -24.19 11.96 15.39
N SER A 379 -24.21 10.63 15.29
CA SER A 379 -24.78 9.73 16.31
C SER A 379 -23.97 9.80 17.61
N HIS A 380 -22.63 9.87 17.50
CA HIS A 380 -21.72 10.13 18.61
C HIS A 380 -20.67 11.18 18.22
N SER A 381 -20.27 12.01 19.17
CA SER A 381 -19.11 12.91 19.08
C SER A 381 -18.41 12.90 20.43
N VAL A 382 -17.09 12.76 20.40
CA VAL A 382 -16.23 12.63 21.59
C VAL A 382 -14.94 13.40 21.38
N ASP A 383 -14.52 14.14 22.40
CA ASP A 383 -13.19 14.76 22.48
C ASP A 383 -12.15 13.64 22.65
N ALA A 384 -11.43 13.30 21.57
CA ALA A 384 -10.68 12.06 21.45
C ALA A 384 -9.21 12.21 21.88
N HIS A 385 -8.64 13.38 21.63
CA HIS A 385 -7.24 13.73 21.83
C HIS A 385 -7.12 15.14 22.40
N THR A 386 -5.88 15.55 22.70
CA THR A 386 -5.57 16.90 23.22
C THR A 386 -5.11 17.87 22.12
N ALA A 387 -4.99 17.37 20.89
CA ALA A 387 -4.60 18.08 19.68
C ALA A 387 -5.41 17.55 18.47
N GLU A 388 -5.07 18.03 17.28
CA GLU A 388 -5.64 17.68 15.98
C GLU A 388 -5.61 16.15 15.75
N VAL A 389 -6.67 15.57 15.17
CA VAL A 389 -6.81 14.11 14.98
C VAL A 389 -6.81 13.79 13.48
N ASN A 390 -5.75 13.15 13.02
CA ASN A 390 -5.35 13.16 11.61
C ASN A 390 -5.75 11.89 10.85
N CYS A 391 -6.04 10.78 11.55
CA CYS A 391 -6.36 9.50 10.93
C CYS A 391 -7.23 8.60 11.83
N LEU A 392 -8.07 7.75 11.23
CA LEU A 392 -8.79 6.68 11.92
C LEU A 392 -8.81 5.36 11.14
N SER A 393 -8.85 4.24 11.87
CA SER A 393 -8.97 2.91 11.24
C SER A 393 -9.83 1.97 12.08
N PHE A 394 -10.86 1.39 11.47
CA PHE A 394 -11.70 0.34 12.06
C PHE A 394 -11.00 -1.01 12.01
N ASN A 395 -11.11 -1.80 13.08
CA ASN A 395 -10.50 -3.12 13.13
C ASN A 395 -11.28 -4.10 12.21
N PRO A 396 -10.61 -4.82 11.28
CA PRO A 396 -11.27 -5.71 10.32
C PRO A 396 -11.83 -7.01 10.94
N TYR A 397 -11.49 -7.32 12.19
CA TYR A 397 -11.93 -8.52 12.91
C TYR A 397 -12.89 -8.21 14.07
N SER A 398 -12.72 -7.08 14.74
CA SER A 398 -13.48 -6.68 15.93
C SER A 398 -14.43 -5.53 15.64
N GLU A 399 -15.72 -5.83 15.45
CA GLU A 399 -16.77 -4.88 15.03
C GLU A 399 -16.88 -3.61 15.90
N PHE A 400 -16.51 -3.66 17.17
CA PHE A 400 -16.62 -2.52 18.09
C PHE A 400 -15.34 -1.69 18.23
N ILE A 401 -14.23 -2.08 17.59
CA ILE A 401 -12.90 -1.52 17.86
C ILE A 401 -12.43 -0.64 16.71
N LEU A 402 -11.94 0.56 17.04
CA LEU A 402 -11.19 1.42 16.13
C LEU A 402 -10.02 2.09 16.85
N ALA A 403 -9.07 2.58 16.06
CA ALA A 403 -7.95 3.40 16.50
C ALA A 403 -8.00 4.79 15.85
N THR A 404 -7.50 5.82 16.55
CA THR A 404 -7.30 7.19 16.01
C THR A 404 -5.89 7.67 16.30
N GLY A 405 -5.23 8.33 15.34
CA GLY A 405 -3.90 8.94 15.51
C GLY A 405 -3.97 10.47 15.49
N SER A 406 -3.08 11.15 16.22
CA SER A 406 -3.16 12.59 16.48
C SER A 406 -1.81 13.31 16.46
N ALA A 407 -1.88 14.63 16.29
CA ALA A 407 -0.80 15.57 16.60
C ALA A 407 -0.34 15.51 18.07
N ASP A 408 -1.16 14.97 19.01
CA ASP A 408 -0.76 14.75 20.40
C ASP A 408 0.20 13.57 20.62
N LYS A 409 0.66 12.96 19.52
CA LYS A 409 1.70 11.91 19.48
C LYS A 409 1.26 10.56 20.05
N THR A 410 -0.02 10.42 20.38
CA THR A 410 -0.63 9.16 20.82
C THR A 410 -1.49 8.54 19.71
N VAL A 411 -1.57 7.20 19.70
CA VAL A 411 -2.71 6.51 19.09
C VAL A 411 -3.69 6.17 20.22
N ALA A 412 -4.98 6.46 20.03
CA ALA A 412 -6.03 6.11 20.97
C ALA A 412 -6.83 4.90 20.50
N LEU A 413 -7.12 3.98 21.42
CA LEU A 413 -8.00 2.83 21.17
C LEU A 413 -9.41 3.11 21.70
N TRP A 414 -10.44 2.71 20.94
CA TRP A 414 -11.84 3.03 21.25
C TRP A 414 -12.77 1.81 21.15
N ASP A 415 -13.83 1.83 21.97
CA ASP A 415 -14.97 0.91 21.90
C ASP A 415 -16.24 1.68 21.48
N LEU A 416 -16.81 1.36 20.31
CA LEU A 416 -18.05 1.96 19.80
C LEU A 416 -19.21 1.89 20.81
N ARG A 417 -19.23 0.87 21.68
CA ARG A 417 -20.28 0.65 22.69
C ARG A 417 -20.17 1.62 23.87
N ASN A 418 -18.98 2.21 24.10
CA ASN A 418 -18.75 3.20 25.16
C ASN A 418 -17.62 4.19 24.82
N LEU A 419 -17.79 4.95 23.73
CA LEU A 419 -16.83 5.96 23.28
C LEU A 419 -16.51 7.06 24.32
N LYS A 420 -17.25 7.15 25.44
CA LYS A 420 -16.97 8.09 26.54
C LYS A 420 -15.65 7.82 27.28
N LEU A 421 -15.03 6.67 27.08
CA LEU A 421 -13.76 6.29 27.67
C LEU A 421 -12.83 5.78 26.57
N LYS A 422 -11.65 6.37 26.46
CA LYS A 422 -10.52 5.81 25.71
C LYS A 422 -10.15 4.46 26.35
N LEU A 423 -10.02 3.39 25.57
CA LEU A 423 -9.63 2.07 26.07
C LEU A 423 -8.15 2.03 26.45
N HIS A 424 -7.29 2.59 25.58
CA HIS A 424 -5.84 2.59 25.75
C HIS A 424 -5.20 3.78 25.00
N SER A 425 -3.97 4.13 25.39
CA SER A 425 -3.14 5.17 24.78
C SER A 425 -1.79 4.55 24.41
N PHE A 426 -1.48 4.48 23.12
CA PHE A 426 -0.20 3.96 22.62
C PHE A 426 0.82 5.10 22.54
N GLU A 427 1.88 5.03 23.35
CA GLU A 427 2.79 6.15 23.61
C GLU A 427 4.24 5.76 23.30
N SER A 428 4.81 6.32 22.22
CA SER A 428 6.21 6.11 21.79
C SER A 428 6.63 7.06 20.67
N HIS A 429 5.68 7.43 19.79
CA HIS A 429 5.92 8.43 18.74
C HIS A 429 6.40 9.75 19.33
N LYS A 430 7.34 10.38 18.61
CA LYS A 430 8.07 11.57 19.09
C LYS A 430 7.57 12.85 18.44
N ASP A 431 6.70 12.72 17.44
CA ASP A 431 6.05 13.79 16.71
C ASP A 431 4.68 13.38 16.19
N GLU A 432 3.97 14.31 15.55
CA GLU A 432 2.62 14.16 15.01
C GLU A 432 2.43 12.86 14.21
N ILE A 433 1.34 12.13 14.46
CA ILE A 433 0.94 10.92 13.73
C ILE A 433 -0.02 11.30 12.60
N PHE A 434 0.21 10.77 11.39
CA PHE A 434 -0.58 11.06 10.19
C PHE A 434 -1.31 9.86 9.58
N GLN A 435 -0.89 8.63 9.88
CA GLN A 435 -1.56 7.42 9.39
C GLN A 435 -1.62 6.35 10.48
N VAL A 436 -2.72 5.59 10.54
CA VAL A 436 -2.92 4.44 11.42
C VAL A 436 -3.67 3.35 10.66
N GLN A 437 -3.17 2.11 10.65
CA GLN A 437 -3.80 1.01 9.91
C GLN A 437 -3.68 -0.32 10.64
N TRP A 438 -4.81 -1.02 10.79
CA TRP A 438 -4.85 -2.39 11.31
C TRP A 438 -4.21 -3.39 10.33
N SER A 439 -3.63 -4.45 10.86
CA SER A 439 -3.11 -5.55 10.06
C SER A 439 -4.27 -6.33 9.41
N PRO A 440 -4.28 -6.55 8.09
CA PRO A 440 -5.30 -7.36 7.42
C PRO A 440 -5.13 -8.88 7.64
N HIS A 441 -4.30 -9.25 8.63
CA HIS A 441 -3.92 -10.64 8.93
C HIS A 441 -4.03 -11.02 10.43
N ASN A 442 -4.04 -10.05 11.35
CA ASN A 442 -3.97 -10.31 12.80
C ASN A 442 -4.81 -9.27 13.57
N GLU A 443 -5.76 -9.70 14.38
CA GLU A 443 -6.73 -8.82 15.05
C GLU A 443 -6.14 -7.89 16.12
N THR A 444 -5.00 -8.27 16.71
CA THR A 444 -4.32 -7.48 17.76
C THR A 444 -3.28 -6.50 17.21
N ILE A 445 -3.01 -6.50 15.91
CA ILE A 445 -1.88 -5.77 15.32
C ILE A 445 -2.37 -4.53 14.58
N LEU A 446 -1.80 -3.38 14.91
CA LEU A 446 -1.87 -2.18 14.07
C LEU A 446 -0.48 -1.60 13.83
N ALA A 447 -0.39 -0.66 12.91
CA ALA A 447 0.76 0.21 12.75
C ALA A 447 0.33 1.69 12.71
N SER A 448 1.26 2.59 12.99
CA SER A 448 1.08 4.04 12.88
C SER A 448 2.37 4.72 12.43
N SER A 449 2.27 5.88 11.76
CA SER A 449 3.43 6.64 11.28
C SER A 449 3.19 8.14 11.22
N GLY A 450 4.26 8.94 11.19
CA GLY A 450 4.14 10.38 10.98
C GLY A 450 5.46 11.16 10.89
N THR A 451 5.46 12.37 11.49
CA THR A 451 6.51 13.39 11.32
C THR A 451 7.86 13.00 11.95
N ASP A 452 7.86 12.12 12.96
CA ASP A 452 9.11 11.62 13.60
C ASP A 452 9.98 10.70 12.70
N ARG A 453 9.47 10.38 11.50
CA ARG A 453 10.08 9.50 10.48
C ARG A 453 10.08 8.02 10.88
N ARG A 454 9.24 7.63 11.83
CA ARG A 454 9.07 6.25 12.28
C ARG A 454 7.71 5.71 11.90
N LEU A 455 7.67 4.40 11.69
CA LEU A 455 6.44 3.64 11.64
C LEU A 455 6.53 2.60 12.76
N ASN A 456 5.67 2.75 13.76
CA ASN A 456 5.58 1.85 14.90
C ASN A 456 4.56 0.75 14.58
N VAL A 457 4.87 -0.49 14.93
CA VAL A 457 3.94 -1.63 14.91
C VAL A 457 3.63 -1.99 16.35
N TRP A 458 2.35 -2.19 16.65
CA TRP A 458 1.84 -2.41 18.00
C TRP A 458 1.09 -3.74 18.10
N ASP A 459 1.07 -4.34 19.28
CA ASP A 459 0.36 -5.59 19.59
C ASP A 459 -0.49 -5.48 20.85
N LEU A 460 -1.81 -5.35 20.66
CA LEU A 460 -2.78 -5.23 21.74
C LEU A 460 -2.75 -6.39 22.74
N SER A 461 -2.26 -7.57 22.34
CA SER A 461 -2.22 -8.74 23.23
C SER A 461 -1.29 -8.56 24.43
N LYS A 462 -0.34 -7.61 24.34
CA LYS A 462 0.67 -7.33 25.36
C LYS A 462 0.38 -6.16 26.28
N ILE A 463 -0.75 -5.46 26.10
CA ILE A 463 -1.10 -4.30 26.92
C ILE A 463 -1.19 -4.74 28.40
N GLY A 464 -0.26 -4.25 29.21
CA GLY A 464 -0.16 -4.61 30.64
C GLY A 464 0.66 -5.87 30.95
N GLU A 465 1.47 -6.40 30.02
CA GLU A 465 2.54 -7.36 30.36
C GLU A 465 3.61 -6.70 31.26
N GLU A 466 4.21 -7.47 32.18
CA GLU A 466 5.29 -6.99 33.05
C GLU A 466 6.63 -6.98 32.27
N GLN A 467 7.29 -5.81 32.23
CA GLN A 467 8.61 -5.61 31.63
C GLN A 467 9.73 -5.53 32.68
N SER A 468 10.98 -5.72 32.26
CA SER A 468 12.13 -5.29 33.05
C SER A 468 12.25 -3.75 33.06
N PRO A 469 12.93 -3.14 34.05
CA PRO A 469 13.24 -1.71 34.02
C PRO A 469 13.98 -1.29 32.75
N GLU A 470 14.84 -2.17 32.22
CA GLU A 470 15.61 -1.94 30.99
C GLU A 470 14.72 -1.95 29.75
N ASP A 471 13.82 -2.93 29.59
CA ASP A 471 12.88 -2.98 28.44
C ASP A 471 11.90 -1.78 28.46
N ALA A 472 11.53 -1.30 29.65
CA ALA A 472 10.65 -0.15 29.83
C ALA A 472 11.30 1.21 29.49
N GLU A 473 12.63 1.30 29.34
CA GLU A 473 13.30 2.49 28.79
C GLU A 473 13.19 2.58 27.26
N ASP A 474 13.04 1.44 26.56
CA ASP A 474 12.87 1.39 25.10
C ASP A 474 11.40 1.64 24.67
N GLY A 475 10.41 1.21 25.46
CA GLY A 475 8.99 1.52 25.23
C GLY A 475 7.99 0.65 26.02
N PRO A 476 6.67 0.90 25.88
CA PRO A 476 5.62 0.10 26.52
C PRO A 476 5.53 -1.32 25.93
N PRO A 477 4.95 -2.31 26.63
CA PRO A 477 5.04 -3.72 26.24
C PRO A 477 4.34 -4.03 24.91
N GLU A 478 3.30 -3.27 24.55
CA GLU A 478 2.60 -3.37 23.28
C GLU A 478 3.35 -2.78 22.08
N LEU A 479 4.51 -2.14 22.26
CA LEU A 479 5.35 -1.67 21.16
C LEU A 479 6.17 -2.84 20.57
N LEU A 480 5.67 -3.42 19.47
CA LEU A 480 6.25 -4.63 18.88
C LEU A 480 7.48 -4.36 18.00
N PHE A 481 7.50 -3.26 17.25
CA PHE A 481 8.58 -2.91 16.33
C PHE A 481 8.59 -1.41 15.99
N ILE A 482 9.78 -0.83 15.81
CA ILE A 482 9.97 0.53 15.27
C ILE A 482 10.71 0.43 13.94
N HIS A 483 10.04 0.73 12.83
CA HIS A 483 10.71 0.90 11.55
C HIS A 483 11.51 2.20 11.53
N GLY A 484 12.79 2.10 11.16
CA GLY A 484 13.74 3.23 11.13
C GLY A 484 14.33 3.52 9.76
N GLY A 485 13.70 3.05 8.68
CA GLY A 485 14.26 3.16 7.32
C GLY A 485 14.11 4.54 6.66
N HIS A 486 13.14 5.35 7.08
CA HIS A 486 12.82 6.64 6.43
C HIS A 486 13.61 7.82 7.01
N THR A 487 13.95 8.76 6.13
CA THR A 487 14.75 9.96 6.46
C THR A 487 13.98 11.28 6.42
N ALA A 488 12.75 11.29 5.88
CA ALA A 488 11.77 12.37 5.98
C ALA A 488 10.44 11.86 6.57
N LYS A 489 9.47 12.76 6.80
CA LYS A 489 8.13 12.42 7.30
C LYS A 489 7.53 11.31 6.43
N ILE A 490 6.94 10.30 7.07
CA ILE A 490 6.20 9.26 6.36
C ILE A 490 4.85 9.84 5.99
N SER A 491 4.56 9.87 4.69
CA SER A 491 3.35 10.48 4.13
C SER A 491 2.17 9.50 4.17
N ASP A 492 2.43 8.22 3.90
CA ASP A 492 1.44 7.14 3.95
C ASP A 492 2.14 5.77 4.07
N PHE A 493 1.38 4.74 4.48
CA PHE A 493 1.79 3.35 4.38
C PHE A 493 0.60 2.40 4.22
N SER A 494 0.86 1.24 3.62
CA SER A 494 -0.14 0.20 3.39
C SER A 494 0.42 -1.18 3.78
N TRP A 495 -0.36 -1.94 4.55
CA TRP A 495 -0.12 -3.37 4.74
C TRP A 495 -0.43 -4.13 3.44
N ASN A 496 0.42 -5.07 3.05
CA ASN A 496 0.09 -6.00 1.98
C ASN A 496 -1.06 -6.91 2.44
N PRO A 497 -2.18 -7.04 1.68
CA PRO A 497 -3.32 -7.88 2.06
C PRO A 497 -3.16 -9.36 1.65
N ASN A 498 -2.05 -9.75 1.01
CA ASN A 498 -1.78 -11.12 0.56
C ASN A 498 -0.57 -11.76 1.27
N GLU A 499 0.42 -10.94 1.66
CA GLU A 499 1.68 -11.39 2.27
C GLU A 499 1.78 -10.86 3.71
N PRO A 500 1.63 -11.72 4.74
CA PRO A 500 1.69 -11.30 6.13
C PRO A 500 2.97 -10.54 6.49
N TRP A 501 2.81 -9.49 7.31
CA TRP A 501 3.90 -8.63 7.81
C TRP A 501 4.65 -7.79 6.78
N VAL A 502 4.28 -7.83 5.49
CA VAL A 502 4.84 -6.94 4.47
C VAL A 502 4.11 -5.59 4.51
N ILE A 503 4.88 -4.50 4.57
CA ILE A 503 4.40 -3.12 4.51
C ILE A 503 5.09 -2.41 3.34
N CYS A 504 4.33 -1.57 2.63
CA CYS A 504 4.86 -0.52 1.77
C CYS A 504 4.68 0.83 2.48
N SER A 505 5.75 1.61 2.65
CA SER A 505 5.70 2.95 3.25
C SER A 505 6.44 3.97 2.37
N VAL A 506 5.94 5.21 2.34
CA VAL A 506 6.46 6.31 1.50
C VAL A 506 6.74 7.57 2.32
N SER A 507 7.79 8.31 1.97
CA SER A 507 8.16 9.57 2.62
C SER A 507 8.46 10.71 1.63
N GLU A 508 8.37 11.93 2.15
CA GLU A 508 8.45 13.20 1.39
C GLU A 508 9.77 13.39 0.62
N ASP A 509 10.85 12.71 1.02
CA ASP A 509 12.15 12.66 0.33
C ASP A 509 12.19 11.71 -0.88
N ASN A 510 11.01 11.43 -1.46
CA ASN A 510 10.78 10.55 -2.61
C ASN A 510 11.21 9.07 -2.38
N ILE A 511 11.30 8.64 -1.12
CA ILE A 511 11.67 7.27 -0.76
C ILE A 511 10.43 6.39 -0.54
N MET A 512 10.31 5.34 -1.35
CA MET A 512 9.39 4.21 -1.13
C MET A 512 10.17 3.02 -0.58
N GLN A 513 9.64 2.34 0.44
CA GLN A 513 10.21 1.13 1.01
C GLN A 513 9.15 0.04 1.09
N VAL A 514 9.41 -1.10 0.44
CA VAL A 514 8.69 -2.35 0.70
C VAL A 514 9.56 -3.19 1.62
N TRP A 515 9.05 -3.51 2.81
CA TRP A 515 9.79 -4.18 3.86
C TRP A 515 8.91 -5.17 4.63
N GLN A 516 9.56 -6.09 5.35
CA GLN A 516 8.91 -7.08 6.20
C GLN A 516 9.72 -7.18 7.49
N MET A 517 9.07 -7.12 8.65
CA MET A 517 9.77 -7.36 9.91
C MET A 517 10.18 -8.84 10.02
N VAL A 518 11.35 -9.12 10.58
CA VAL A 518 11.83 -10.50 10.75
C VAL A 518 10.94 -11.21 11.77
N SER A 519 10.27 -12.29 11.35
CA SER A 519 9.52 -13.15 12.27
C SER A 519 10.48 -13.81 13.25
N VAL A 520 10.57 -13.25 14.46
CA VAL A 520 11.27 -13.88 15.60
C VAL A 520 10.42 -15.05 16.10
N ARG A 521 10.46 -16.17 15.35
CA ARG A 521 9.96 -17.45 15.85
C ARG A 521 10.70 -17.75 17.15
N PRO A 522 9.99 -18.06 18.26
CA PRO A 522 10.66 -18.58 19.44
C PRO A 522 11.50 -19.79 19.05
N LEU A 523 12.82 -19.71 19.30
CA LEU A 523 13.70 -20.85 19.19
C LEU A 523 13.32 -21.83 20.31
N PHE A 524 12.40 -22.75 20.00
CA PHE A 524 12.16 -23.94 20.79
C PHE A 524 13.47 -24.72 20.90
N ARG A 525 14.23 -24.44 21.96
CA ARG A 525 15.36 -25.25 22.38
C ARG A 525 14.82 -26.60 22.84
N GLY A 526 14.76 -27.55 21.92
CA GLY A 526 14.46 -28.93 22.25
C GLY A 526 15.46 -29.45 23.28
N GLN A 527 14.92 -30.05 24.33
CA GLN A 527 15.59 -31.04 25.18
C GLN A 527 14.82 -32.35 25.05
#